data_AF-A0A2M8J107-F1
#
_entry.id   AF-A0A2M8J107-F1
#
_cell.length_a   1.000
_cell.length_b   1.000
_cell.length_c   1.000
_cell.angle_alpha   90.00
_cell.angle_beta   90.00
_cell.angle_gamma   90.00
#
_symmetry.space_group_name_H-M   'P 1'
#
loop_
_entity.id
_entity.type
_entity.pdbx_description
1 polymer ?
#
loop_
_entity_poly.entity_id
_entity_poly.type
_entity_poly.pdbx_seq_one_letter_code
_entity_poly.pdbx_strand_id
1 'polypeptide(L)'
;MKKTIAITVAATAVLISSGCSRAQYETEPVVLQSAQGPVTCQLYTKERVLWDQAISHPESMTREAADQICQAEGQRMKDAG
;
A
#
# COMPACT_ATOMS: atom_id res chain seq x y z
N MET A 1 -31.64 -34.31 -20.61
CA MET A 1 -32.53 -33.13 -20.69
C MET A 1 -31.95 -32.04 -19.80
N LYS A 2 -31.70 -30.85 -20.35
CA LYS A 2 -31.14 -29.70 -19.62
C LYS A 2 -32.24 -29.04 -18.77
N LYS A 3 -31.94 -28.70 -17.51
CA LYS A 3 -32.77 -27.78 -16.72
C LYS A 3 -31.84 -26.78 -16.03
N THR A 4 -31.80 -25.59 -16.62
CA THR A 4 -31.17 -24.37 -16.12
C THR A 4 -31.94 -23.92 -14.87
N ILE A 5 -31.24 -23.62 -13.77
CA ILE A 5 -31.82 -22.88 -12.64
C ILE A 5 -30.99 -21.62 -12.43
N ALA A 6 -31.70 -20.51 -12.46
CA ALA A 6 -31.21 -19.15 -12.44
C ALA A 6 -31.01 -18.63 -11.01
N ILE A 7 -29.94 -17.84 -10.85
CA ILE A 7 -29.80 -16.60 -10.07
C ILE A 7 -30.19 -16.63 -8.58
N THR A 8 -29.20 -16.36 -7.72
CA THR A 8 -29.40 -15.48 -6.56
C THR A 8 -28.20 -14.54 -6.43
N VAL A 9 -28.44 -13.25 -6.70
CA VAL A 9 -27.52 -12.15 -6.44
C VAL A 9 -27.37 -12.01 -4.93
N ALA A 10 -26.20 -12.34 -4.40
CA ALA A 10 -25.87 -12.05 -3.00
C ALA A 10 -25.46 -10.58 -2.91
N ALA A 11 -26.38 -9.73 -2.44
CA ALA A 11 -26.13 -8.33 -2.13
C ALA A 11 -25.05 -8.23 -1.04
N THR A 12 -23.84 -7.83 -1.43
CA THR A 12 -22.75 -7.55 -0.48
C THR A 12 -23.06 -6.23 0.21
N ALA A 13 -23.46 -6.29 1.48
CA ALA A 13 -23.61 -5.10 2.32
C ALA A 13 -22.23 -4.45 2.51
N VAL A 14 -22.02 -3.31 1.85
CA VAL A 14 -20.83 -2.47 2.07
C VAL A 14 -21.03 -1.73 3.40
N LEU A 15 -20.41 -2.24 4.45
CA LEU A 15 -20.26 -1.50 5.70
C LEU A 15 -19.22 -0.40 5.46
N ILE A 16 -19.69 0.81 5.16
CA ILE A 16 -18.84 2.01 5.14
C ILE A 16 -18.55 2.37 6.59
N SER A 17 -17.48 1.80 7.15
CA SER A 17 -16.94 2.28 8.41
C SER A 17 -16.27 3.62 8.15
N SER A 18 -16.90 4.71 8.59
CA SER A 18 -16.25 6.02 8.77
C SER A 18 -15.30 5.97 9.96
N GLY A 19 -14.36 5.03 9.95
CA GLY A 19 -13.15 5.15 10.75
C GLY A 19 -12.30 6.24 10.11
N CYS A 20 -11.57 7.04 10.90
CA CYS A 20 -10.47 7.84 10.37
C CYS A 20 -9.45 6.87 9.74
N SER A 21 -9.61 6.56 8.45
CA SER A 21 -8.73 5.65 7.75
C SER A 21 -7.47 6.41 7.35
N ARG A 22 -6.32 5.74 7.48
CA ARG A 22 -5.03 6.26 7.02
C ARG A 22 -5.01 6.44 5.50
N ALA A 23 -5.92 5.76 4.80
CA ALA A 23 -6.12 5.82 3.35
C ALA A 23 -6.30 7.25 2.79
N GLN A 24 -6.89 8.18 3.54
CA GLN A 24 -7.01 9.57 3.09
C GLN A 24 -5.65 10.28 2.95
N TYR A 25 -4.61 9.72 3.54
CA TYR A 25 -3.24 10.22 3.52
C TYR A 25 -2.32 9.36 2.65
N GLU A 26 -2.82 8.29 2.03
CA GLU A 26 -2.02 7.37 1.21
C GLU A 26 -1.84 7.92 -0.20
N THR A 27 -0.62 7.86 -0.73
CA THR A 27 -0.37 8.07 -2.16
C THR A 27 -0.60 6.78 -2.95
N GLU A 28 -0.58 6.89 -4.27
CA GLU A 28 -0.38 5.70 -5.11
C GLU A 28 0.92 4.99 -4.69
N PRO A 29 0.93 3.64 -4.58
CA PRO A 29 2.13 2.89 -4.24
C PRO A 29 3.29 3.18 -5.20
N VAL A 30 4.49 3.33 -4.62
CA VAL A 30 5.72 3.59 -5.38
C VAL A 30 6.57 2.33 -5.41
N VAL A 31 7.06 1.94 -6.58
CA VAL A 31 8.00 0.82 -6.72
C VAL A 31 9.42 1.36 -6.85
N LEU A 32 10.28 0.95 -5.92
CA LEU A 32 11.69 1.35 -5.83
C LEU A 32 12.59 0.16 -6.07
N GLN A 33 13.61 0.36 -6.91
CA GLN A 33 14.61 -0.67 -7.16
C GLN A 33 15.74 -0.57 -6.15
N SER A 34 15.96 -1.65 -5.41
CA SER A 34 17.11 -1.83 -4.52
C SER A 34 18.06 -2.87 -5.09
N ALA A 35 19.27 -2.95 -4.54
CA ALA A 35 20.25 -3.99 -4.90
C ALA A 35 19.74 -5.42 -4.61
N GLN A 36 18.81 -5.58 -3.67
CA GLN A 36 18.25 -6.88 -3.28
C GLN A 36 16.96 -7.23 -4.03
N GLY A 37 16.42 -6.29 -4.84
CA GLY A 37 15.19 -6.46 -5.61
C GLY A 37 14.20 -5.31 -5.44
N PRO A 38 13.01 -5.41 -6.05
CA PRO A 38 11.99 -4.37 -6.00
C PRO A 38 11.34 -4.26 -4.61
N VAL A 39 11.13 -3.04 -4.14
CA VAL A 39 10.37 -2.71 -2.93
C VAL A 39 9.17 -1.87 -3.34
N THR A 40 7.97 -2.31 -2.98
CA THR A 40 6.75 -1.53 -3.17
C THR A 40 6.44 -0.80 -1.87
N CYS A 41 6.34 0.52 -1.91
CA CYS A 41 6.15 1.39 -0.75
C CYS A 41 4.77 2.02 -0.76
N GLN A 42 4.08 1.95 0.38
CA GLN A 42 3.00 2.87 0.71
C GLN A 42 3.63 4.12 1.30
N LEU A 43 3.57 5.23 0.57
CA LEU A 43 3.94 6.53 1.09
C LEU A 43 2.67 7.24 1.56
N TYR A 44 2.79 8.03 2.61
CA TYR A 44 1.68 8.80 3.15
C TYR A 44 1.80 10.26 2.69
N THR A 45 2.22 11.15 3.58
CA THR A 45 2.36 12.58 3.26
C THR A 45 3.75 13.08 3.60
N LYS A 46 4.14 14.22 3.00
CA LYS A 46 5.40 14.92 3.28
C LYS A 46 5.60 15.25 4.78
N GLU A 47 4.51 15.31 5.55
CA GLU A 47 4.53 15.59 6.98
C GLU A 47 4.61 14.33 7.84
N ARG A 48 4.44 13.14 7.24
CA ARG A 48 4.30 11.85 7.94
C ARG A 48 5.19 10.76 7.35
N VAL A 49 6.41 11.10 6.95
CA VAL A 49 7.40 10.16 6.38
C VAL A 49 7.65 8.94 7.28
N LEU A 50 7.62 9.10 8.61
CA LEU A 50 7.79 7.98 9.54
C LEU A 50 6.68 6.92 9.46
N TRP A 51 5.59 7.21 8.75
CA TRP A 51 4.51 6.26 8.53
C TRP A 51 4.71 5.44 7.26
N ASP A 52 5.67 5.81 6.41
CA ASP A 52 5.95 5.14 5.15
C ASP A 52 6.44 3.72 5.40
N GLN A 53 5.85 2.78 4.66
CA GLN A 53 5.97 1.36 4.93
C GLN A 53 5.99 0.55 3.63
N ALA A 54 6.72 -0.56 3.62
CA ALA A 54 6.72 -1.49 2.52
C ALA A 54 5.37 -2.23 2.43
N ILE A 55 4.77 -2.28 1.24
CA ILE A 55 3.67 -3.19 0.94
C ILE A 55 4.25 -4.57 0.61
N SER A 56 5.36 -4.60 -0.14
CA SER A 56 6.07 -5.83 -0.48
C SER A 56 7.57 -5.59 -0.60
N HIS A 57 8.37 -6.62 -0.29
CA HIS A 57 9.82 -6.60 -0.45
C HIS A 57 10.33 -8.01 -0.81
N PRO A 58 11.57 -8.14 -1.31
CA PRO A 58 12.18 -9.45 -1.58
C PRO A 58 12.36 -10.25 -0.30
N GLU A 59 12.28 -11.58 -0.38
CA GLU A 59 12.48 -12.47 0.78
C GLU A 59 13.88 -12.35 1.41
N SER A 60 14.86 -11.93 0.62
CA SER A 60 16.24 -11.67 1.08
C SER A 60 16.41 -10.38 1.88
N MET A 61 15.36 -9.55 1.98
CA MET A 61 15.35 -8.27 2.66
C MET A 61 14.43 -8.35 3.88
N THR A 62 14.84 -7.76 5.01
CA THR A 62 13.96 -7.67 6.17
C THR A 62 12.90 -6.58 5.97
N ARG A 63 11.79 -6.71 6.68
CA ARG A 63 10.73 -5.70 6.67
C ARG A 63 11.25 -4.32 7.06
N GLU A 64 12.09 -4.26 8.09
CA GLU A 64 12.65 -3.01 8.61
C GLU A 64 13.57 -2.33 7.59
N ALA A 65 14.38 -3.10 6.87
CA ALA A 65 15.23 -2.56 5.81
C ALA A 65 14.37 -2.02 4.65
N ALA A 66 13.28 -2.71 4.30
CA ALA A 66 12.34 -2.23 3.29
C ALA A 66 11.61 -0.95 3.72
N ASP A 67 11.16 -0.88 4.98
CA ASP A 67 10.52 0.31 5.54
C ASP A 67 11.48 1.51 5.54
N GLN A 68 12.77 1.30 5.84
CA GLN A 68 13.80 2.35 5.73
C GLN A 68 13.96 2.88 4.31
N ILE A 69 13.89 2.02 3.29
CA ILE A 69 13.90 2.44 1.88
C ILE A 69 12.67 3.31 1.58
N CYS A 70 11.49 2.90 2.04
CA CYS A 70 10.26 3.67 1.85
C CYS A 70 10.32 5.04 2.54
N GLN A 71 10.82 5.10 3.77
CA GLN A 71 11.02 6.35 4.51
C GLN A 71 12.04 7.26 3.84
N ALA A 72 13.12 6.71 3.29
CA ALA A 72 14.11 7.48 2.55
C ALA A 72 13.50 8.13 1.30
N GLU A 73 12.62 7.42 0.59
CA GLU A 73 11.89 7.97 -0.56
C GLU A 73 10.89 9.05 -0.14
N GLY A 74 10.12 8.82 0.93
CA GLY A 74 9.22 9.82 1.48
C GLY A 74 9.95 11.11 1.89
N GLN A 75 11.14 10.97 2.50
CA GLN A 75 12.01 12.09 2.84
C GLN A 75 12.50 12.81 1.58
N ARG A 76 12.93 12.08 0.54
CA ARG A 76 13.33 12.65 -0.75
C ARG A 76 12.18 13.46 -1.39
N MET A 77 10.96 12.92 -1.39
CA MET A 77 9.78 13.61 -1.96
C MET A 77 9.39 14.84 -1.15
N LYS A 78 9.57 14.81 0.17
CA LYS A 78 9.39 15.97 1.05
C LYS A 78 10.36 17.09 0.69
N ASP A 79 11.65 16.76 0.57
CA ASP A 79 12.71 17.73 0.29
C ASP A 79 12.64 18.27 -1.15
N ALA A 80 12.08 17.50 -2.08
CA ALA A 80 11.89 17.91 -3.48
C ALA A 80 10.78 18.94 -3.71
N GLY A 81 9.94 19.24 -2.70
CA GLY A 81 9.05 20.42 -2.69
C GLY A 81 8.13 20.58 -3.90
#